data_AF-A0A3T1D0B9-F1
#
_entry.id   AF-A0A3T1D0B9-F1
#
_cell.length_a   1.000
_cell.length_b   1.000
_cell.length_c   1.000
_cell.angle_alpha   90.00
_cell.angle_beta   90.00
_cell.angle_gamma   90.00
#
_symmetry.space_group_name_H-M   'P 1'
#
loop_
_entity.id
_entity.type
_entity.pdbx_description
1 polymer ?
#
loop_
_entity_poly.entity_id
_entity_poly.type
_entity_poly.pdbx_seq_one_letter_code
_entity_poly.pdbx_strand_id
1 'polypeptide(L)'
;MEFFKLEDYIKESCLFLGIDVVTISEHLMHIMIPQHLKNEFSGVGEYQISFIQTANPKQTYITFESFFTQRLAKLVAEQNHGVGHLLLQHSNERLVDEITTKFPNCKLDLINEDSIKSDKLYVWCKTTVQGQLIEEYLKGFQVDIETGAVIPLLESLEQILLEGTTAPVEGLTREKLDLALTNALNEASKDADQFVDKIKKQTNNQLLNEINRINDYYDTLIADNQVGETSKGNEPKTEIDLLLKERVALIHQQEIKFSMSDSEVMIEPVAILVVRNIVEHATVRINSKAGYTLLKIQGDKPINVQCPISGSTEGPFTISSDHVLVTETHTFVCTTCKKLFDDRKLNKCKVCTDPICLSCMTLSSVTKLPLCNSHYINCNICLQACAEEDQHLCTNCNQFYCRNCNPDNLCPLCKSIAPISVITPIIQRVLKAIPTPIKSKRFEYAEKGNRIVLLGKGLLFKEFLVIYDKKEHCIVEIQEFGMFNKKK
;
A
#
# COMPACT_ATOMS: atom_id res chain seq x y z
N MET A 1 21.30 1.04 22.78
CA MET A 1 21.79 2.38 22.42
C MET A 1 23.24 2.23 22.02
N GLU A 2 23.56 2.51 20.75
CA GLU A 2 24.93 2.90 20.44
C GLU A 2 25.21 4.15 21.28
N PHE A 3 26.29 4.10 22.08
CA PHE A 3 26.72 5.24 22.87
C PHE A 3 26.88 6.44 21.93
N PHE A 4 26.19 7.55 22.19
CA PHE A 4 26.60 8.85 21.65
C PHE A 4 28.10 8.98 21.91
N LYS A 5 28.88 9.20 20.85
CA LYS A 5 30.30 9.48 21.02
C LYS A 5 30.39 10.76 21.86
N LEU A 6 31.11 10.70 22.98
CA LEU A 6 31.26 11.82 23.93
C LEU A 6 31.63 13.14 23.23
N GLU A 7 32.38 13.03 22.14
CA GLU A 7 32.73 14.14 21.25
C GLU A 7 31.51 14.86 20.66
N ASP A 8 30.58 14.12 20.07
CA ASP A 8 29.38 14.66 19.43
C ASP A 8 28.47 15.29 20.48
N TYR A 9 28.32 14.62 21.63
CA TYR A 9 27.56 15.14 22.76
C TYR A 9 28.08 16.51 23.24
N ILE A 10 29.40 16.67 23.38
CA ILE A 10 29.98 17.94 23.81
C ILE A 10 29.75 19.03 22.76
N LYS A 11 29.94 18.73 21.46
CA LYS A 11 29.71 19.70 20.38
C LYS A 11 28.27 20.19 20.37
N GLU A 12 27.30 19.27 20.38
CA GLU A 12 25.88 19.61 20.33
C GLU A 12 25.43 20.37 21.57
N SER A 13 25.87 19.93 22.76
CA SER A 13 25.55 20.60 24.02
C SER A 13 26.15 22.00 24.10
N CYS A 14 27.39 22.19 23.64
CA CYS A 14 28.01 23.51 23.57
C CYS A 14 27.27 24.42 22.57
N LEU A 15 26.94 23.90 21.38
CA LEU A 15 26.17 24.64 20.38
C LEU A 15 24.81 25.10 20.94
N PHE A 16 24.08 24.21 21.62
CA PHE A 16 22.81 24.51 22.26
C PHE A 16 22.92 25.64 23.30
N LEU A 17 23.99 25.62 24.10
CA LEU A 17 24.25 26.64 25.13
C LEU A 17 24.92 27.92 24.58
N GLY A 18 25.17 28.00 23.26
CA GLY A 18 25.89 29.14 22.65
C GLY A 18 27.35 29.25 23.11
N ILE A 19 27.99 28.12 23.40
CA ILE A 19 29.42 28.00 23.74
C ILE A 19 30.20 27.70 22.47
N ASP A 20 31.19 28.53 22.16
CA ASP A 20 32.02 28.36 20.96
C ASP A 20 33.00 27.20 21.15
N VAL A 21 33.01 26.30 20.16
CA VAL A 21 33.92 25.13 20.12
C VAL A 21 34.78 25.20 18.86
N VAL A 22 36.10 25.16 19.05
CA VAL A 22 37.10 25.08 17.98
C VAL A 22 37.81 23.74 18.06
N THR A 23 37.58 22.87 17.07
CA THR A 23 38.32 21.62 16.95
C THR A 23 39.74 21.90 16.48
N ILE A 24 40.74 21.54 17.28
CA ILE A 24 42.16 21.69 16.95
C ILE A 24 42.68 20.43 16.25
N SER A 25 42.27 19.26 16.73
CA SER A 25 42.56 17.95 16.12
C SER A 25 41.45 16.96 16.46
N GLU A 26 41.54 15.74 15.91
CA GLU A 26 40.56 14.65 16.14
C GLU A 26 40.30 14.34 17.63
N HIS A 27 41.24 14.65 18.52
CA HIS A 27 41.09 14.37 19.95
C HIS A 27 41.20 15.61 20.84
N LEU A 28 41.31 16.82 20.28
CA LEU A 28 41.56 18.05 21.03
C LEU A 28 40.64 19.17 20.56
N MET A 29 39.93 19.79 21.51
CA MET A 29 39.09 20.96 21.27
C MET A 29 39.44 22.10 22.22
N HIS A 30 39.21 23.31 21.74
CA HIS A 30 39.23 24.52 22.55
C HIS A 30 37.82 25.07 22.66
N ILE A 31 37.40 25.36 23.89
CA ILE A 31 36.03 25.74 24.24
C ILE A 31 36.07 27.10 24.90
N MET A 32 35.34 28.07 24.37
CA MET A 32 35.25 29.41 24.92
C MET A 32 33.91 29.59 25.63
N ILE A 33 33.96 29.78 26.95
CA ILE A 33 32.77 29.95 27.78
C ILE A 33 32.28 31.39 27.67
N PRO A 34 31.03 31.63 27.23
CA PRO A 34 30.50 32.97 27.10
C PRO A 34 30.31 33.61 28.48
N GLN A 35 30.41 34.94 28.53
CA GLN A 35 30.42 35.71 29.79
C GLN A 35 29.24 35.38 30.73
N HIS A 36 28.06 35.08 30.16
CA HIS A 36 26.84 34.77 30.92
C HIS A 36 26.87 33.39 31.59
N LEU A 37 27.68 32.44 31.11
CA LEU A 37 27.86 31.09 31.69
C LEU A 37 29.14 30.97 32.53
N LYS A 38 29.97 32.01 32.57
CA LYS A 38 31.29 31.97 33.22
C LYS A 38 31.24 31.53 34.68
N ASN A 39 30.21 31.94 35.43
CA ASN A 39 30.03 31.55 36.83
C ASN A 39 29.62 30.08 36.99
N GLU A 40 28.93 29.52 36.00
CA GLU A 40 28.53 28.11 36.01
C GLU A 40 29.75 27.18 35.91
N PHE A 41 30.80 27.65 35.23
CA PHE A 41 32.10 26.98 35.10
C PHE A 41 33.16 27.53 36.06
N SER A 42 32.76 27.92 37.27
CA SER A 42 33.68 28.36 38.34
C SER A 42 34.59 29.54 37.96
N GLY A 43 34.13 30.42 37.07
CA GLY A 43 34.89 31.59 36.63
C GLY A 43 35.85 31.32 35.45
N VAL A 44 35.92 30.09 34.96
CA VAL A 44 36.79 29.71 33.83
C VAL A 44 36.19 30.22 32.52
N GLY A 45 37.00 30.95 31.74
CA GLY A 45 36.59 31.50 30.44
C GLY A 45 36.94 30.64 29.24
N GLU A 46 37.88 29.71 29.39
CA GLU A 46 38.34 28.84 28.30
C GLU A 46 38.75 27.46 28.82
N TYR A 47 38.45 26.43 28.05
CA TYR A 47 38.92 25.06 28.28
C TYR A 47 39.68 24.55 27.07
N GLN A 48 40.72 23.76 27.28
CA GLN A 48 41.25 22.85 26.27
C GLN A 48 40.93 21.43 26.71
N ILE A 49 40.07 20.75 25.96
CA ILE A 49 39.60 19.40 26.30
C ILE A 49 40.20 18.36 25.36
N SER A 50 40.56 17.21 25.91
CA SER A 50 41.10 16.07 25.16
C SER A 50 40.26 14.82 25.38
N PHE A 51 40.02 14.05 24.32
CA PHE A 51 39.34 12.74 24.38
C PHE A 51 40.30 11.57 24.57
N ILE A 52 41.61 11.86 24.63
CA ILE A 52 42.65 10.91 25.00
C ILE A 52 43.43 11.44 26.20
N GLN A 53 43.94 10.54 27.04
CA GLN A 53 44.74 10.95 28.18
C GLN A 53 46.06 11.55 27.69
N THR A 54 46.39 12.77 28.16
CA THR A 54 47.63 13.47 27.78
C THR A 54 48.43 13.89 29.00
N ALA A 55 49.74 14.07 28.80
CA ALA A 55 50.65 14.57 29.83
C ALA A 55 50.67 16.11 29.94
N ASN A 56 49.91 16.82 29.09
CA ASN A 56 49.91 18.28 29.04
C ASN A 56 48.94 18.84 30.11
N PRO A 57 49.42 19.56 31.14
CA PRO A 57 48.58 20.06 32.23
C PRO A 57 47.58 21.13 31.79
N LYS A 58 47.73 21.70 30.57
CA LYS A 58 46.77 22.65 30.00
C LYS A 58 45.57 21.96 29.34
N GLN A 59 45.65 20.66 29.09
CA GLN A 59 44.60 19.87 28.46
C GLN A 59 43.89 19.04 29.51
N THR A 60 42.57 19.18 29.59
CA THR A 60 41.75 18.38 30.48
C THR A 60 41.27 17.15 29.73
N TYR A 61 41.63 15.96 30.21
CA TYR A 61 41.04 14.73 29.69
C TYR A 61 39.57 14.66 30.11
N ILE A 62 38.68 14.50 29.13
CA ILE A 62 37.24 14.52 29.35
C ILE A 62 36.63 13.14 29.20
N THR A 63 35.81 12.80 30.18
CA THR A 63 34.92 11.63 30.26
C THR A 63 33.49 12.10 30.58
N PHE A 64 32.50 11.21 30.58
CA PHE A 64 31.15 11.53 31.06
C PHE A 64 31.12 11.97 32.55
N GLU A 65 32.12 11.58 33.33
CA GLU A 65 32.23 11.91 34.76
C GLU A 65 33.00 13.22 35.03
N SER A 66 33.58 13.82 33.99
CA SER A 66 34.35 15.05 34.15
C SER A 66 33.43 16.21 34.54
N PHE A 67 33.92 17.09 35.44
CA PHE A 67 33.20 18.29 35.89
C PHE A 67 32.60 19.08 34.72
N PHE A 68 33.39 19.30 33.67
CA PHE A 68 32.96 20.03 32.48
C PHE A 68 31.73 19.37 31.81
N THR A 69 31.77 18.05 31.58
CA THR A 69 30.68 17.30 30.95
C THR A 69 29.42 17.28 31.82
N GLN A 70 29.57 17.02 33.12
CA GLN A 70 28.44 17.02 34.06
C GLN A 70 27.79 18.40 34.16
N ARG A 71 28.61 19.48 34.10
CA ARG A 71 28.10 20.85 34.14
C ARG A 71 27.38 21.24 32.86
N LEU A 72 27.92 20.85 31.70
CA LEU A 72 27.24 20.95 30.41
C LEU A 72 25.88 20.24 30.44
N ALA A 73 25.85 18.99 30.89
CA ALA A 73 24.62 18.20 30.98
C ALA A 73 23.57 18.90 31.86
N LYS A 74 23.99 19.42 33.01
CA LYS A 74 23.11 20.15 33.93
C LYS A 74 22.56 21.43 33.29
N LEU A 75 23.40 22.23 32.63
CA LEU A 75 22.97 23.47 31.99
C LEU A 75 22.03 23.21 30.81
N VAL A 76 22.32 22.19 30.00
CA VAL A 76 21.42 21.75 28.93
C VAL A 76 20.07 21.34 29.52
N ALA A 77 20.05 20.57 30.62
CA ALA A 77 18.81 20.17 31.29
C ALA A 77 18.03 21.35 31.90
N GLU A 78 18.72 22.37 32.42
CA GLU A 78 18.09 23.57 32.99
C GLU A 78 17.50 24.51 31.93
N GLN A 79 18.16 24.62 30.77
CA GLN A 79 17.72 25.50 29.67
C GLN A 79 16.78 24.80 28.68
N ASN A 80 16.81 23.48 28.60
CA ASN A 80 15.84 22.72 27.83
C ASN A 80 14.54 22.65 28.63
N HIS A 81 13.45 23.21 28.09
CA HIS A 81 12.13 23.20 28.75
C HIS A 81 11.49 21.79 28.84
N GLY A 82 12.27 20.72 28.65
CA GLY A 82 11.89 19.32 28.82
C GLY A 82 10.93 18.77 27.77
N VAL A 83 10.22 19.66 27.06
CA VAL A 83 9.22 19.34 26.05
C VAL A 83 9.66 19.87 24.70
N GLY A 84 10.10 18.97 23.82
CA GLY A 84 10.30 19.26 22.41
C GLY A 84 8.97 19.34 21.66
N HIS A 85 8.98 20.02 20.53
CA HIS A 85 7.83 20.08 19.62
C HIS A 85 8.25 19.71 18.20
N LEU A 86 7.43 18.89 17.55
CA LEU A 86 7.64 18.45 16.17
C LEU A 86 6.34 18.56 15.38
N LEU A 87 6.47 18.99 14.13
CA LEU A 87 5.40 18.97 13.15
C LEU A 87 5.74 17.97 12.05
N LEU A 88 4.91 16.95 11.90
CA LEU A 88 4.94 16.01 10.79
C LEU A 88 3.87 16.41 9.78
N GLN A 89 4.29 16.78 8.57
CA GLN A 89 3.38 17.17 7.50
C GLN A 89 3.52 16.19 6.34
N HIS A 90 2.47 15.42 6.10
CA HIS A 90 2.39 14.48 4.99
C HIS A 90 1.50 15.06 3.90
N SER A 91 2.12 15.78 2.96
CA SER A 91 1.43 16.40 1.84
C SER A 91 1.16 15.41 0.69
N ASN A 92 0.07 15.65 -0.03
CA ASN A 92 -0.26 14.89 -1.24
C ASN A 92 0.59 15.28 -2.46
N GLU A 93 1.38 16.35 -2.43
CA GLU A 93 2.17 16.83 -3.59
C GLU A 93 3.02 15.72 -4.22
N ARG A 94 3.81 15.01 -3.42
CA ARG A 94 4.66 13.90 -3.89
C ARG A 94 3.83 12.76 -4.52
N LEU A 95 2.64 12.50 -3.98
CA LEU A 95 1.75 11.46 -4.50
C LEU A 95 1.14 11.89 -5.84
N VAL A 96 0.79 13.16 -6.01
CA VAL A 96 0.29 13.68 -7.29
C VAL A 96 1.33 13.55 -8.40
N ASP A 97 2.61 13.80 -8.10
CA ASP A 97 3.71 13.59 -9.06
C ASP A 97 3.87 12.11 -9.46
N GLU A 98 3.77 11.20 -8.49
CA GLU A 98 3.81 9.76 -8.75
C GLU A 98 2.61 9.31 -9.60
N ILE A 99 1.40 9.81 -9.32
CA ILE A 99 0.21 9.56 -10.14
C ILE A 99 0.42 10.10 -11.55
N THR A 100 0.95 11.30 -11.71
CA THR A 100 1.21 11.90 -13.04
C THR A 100 2.15 11.03 -13.86
N THR A 101 3.19 10.49 -13.21
CA THR A 101 4.14 9.56 -13.84
C THR A 101 3.48 8.24 -14.25
N LYS A 102 2.59 7.71 -13.40
CA LYS A 102 1.83 6.48 -13.65
C LYS A 102 0.73 6.63 -14.71
N PHE A 103 0.22 7.84 -14.94
CA PHE A 103 -0.87 8.13 -15.89
C PHE A 103 -0.49 9.26 -16.88
N PRO A 104 0.55 9.06 -17.73
CA PRO A 104 1.13 10.14 -18.54
C PRO A 104 0.16 10.75 -19.56
N ASN A 105 -0.86 10.00 -19.99
CA ASN A 105 -1.85 10.41 -20.99
C ASN A 105 -3.20 10.83 -20.38
N CYS A 106 -3.28 11.03 -19.06
CA CYS A 106 -4.51 11.42 -18.37
C CYS A 106 -4.39 12.82 -17.77
N LYS A 107 -5.52 13.52 -17.66
CA LYS A 107 -5.65 14.77 -16.90
C LYS A 107 -6.06 14.45 -15.47
N LEU A 108 -5.32 15.00 -14.51
CA LEU A 108 -5.59 14.87 -13.08
C LEU A 108 -6.32 16.12 -12.59
N ASP A 109 -7.40 15.93 -11.82
CA ASP A 109 -8.10 17.01 -11.12
C ASP A 109 -8.26 16.61 -9.64
N LEU A 110 -7.82 17.46 -8.71
CA LEU A 110 -8.09 17.30 -7.28
C LEU A 110 -9.53 17.78 -7.00
N ILE A 111 -10.37 16.90 -6.46
CA ILE A 111 -11.79 17.22 -6.20
C ILE A 111 -11.97 17.74 -4.78
N ASN A 112 -11.42 17.01 -3.80
CA ASN A 112 -11.55 17.30 -2.38
C ASN A 112 -10.17 17.17 -1.75
N GLU A 113 -9.88 18.06 -0.83
CA GLU A 113 -8.68 18.05 0.02
C GLU A 113 -9.12 18.32 1.45
N ASP A 114 -8.81 17.39 2.34
CA ASP A 114 -9.07 17.51 3.76
C ASP A 114 -7.76 17.25 4.51
N SER A 115 -7.48 18.01 5.57
CA SER A 115 -6.33 17.76 6.43
C SER A 115 -6.81 17.15 7.75
N ILE A 116 -6.34 15.94 8.07
CA ILE A 116 -6.59 15.32 9.37
C ILE A 116 -5.41 15.65 10.29
N LYS A 117 -5.72 16.19 11.46
CA LYS A 117 -4.74 16.52 12.49
C LYS A 117 -4.86 15.52 13.64
N SER A 118 -3.73 15.00 14.09
CA SER A 118 -3.64 14.16 15.28
C SER A 118 -2.45 14.60 16.12
N ASP A 119 -2.67 14.77 17.41
CA ASP A 119 -1.64 15.22 18.34
C ASP A 119 -1.22 14.04 19.22
N LYS A 120 0.09 13.82 19.29
CA LYS A 120 0.72 12.70 20.01
C LYS A 120 1.74 13.23 21.01
N LEU A 121 1.83 12.57 22.15
CA LEU A 121 2.86 12.80 23.16
C LEU A 121 3.79 11.60 23.20
N TYR A 122 5.08 11.84 22.99
CA TYR A 122 6.13 10.85 23.13
C TYR A 122 6.85 11.11 24.44
N VAL A 123 6.98 10.09 25.28
CA VAL A 123 7.62 10.20 26.60
C VAL A 123 8.65 9.09 26.74
N TRP A 124 9.88 9.46 27.06
CA TRP A 124 10.91 8.50 27.45
C TRP A 124 11.05 8.51 28.96
N CYS A 125 10.84 7.35 29.56
CA CYS A 125 10.94 7.13 30.99
C CYS A 125 12.21 6.36 31.31
N LYS A 126 13.05 6.92 32.18
CA LYS A 126 14.14 6.21 32.84
C LYS A 126 13.55 5.52 34.06
N THR A 127 13.65 4.20 34.09
CA THR A 127 13.28 3.39 35.25
C THR A 127 14.54 2.96 35.96
N THR A 128 14.63 3.27 37.24
CA THR A 128 15.73 2.87 38.14
C THR A 128 15.15 1.93 39.19
N VAL A 129 15.68 0.72 39.27
CA VAL A 129 15.31 -0.26 40.29
C VAL A 129 16.50 -0.44 41.22
N GLN A 130 16.31 -0.05 42.48
CA GLN A 130 17.32 -0.27 43.51
C GLN A 130 17.11 -1.66 44.13
N GLY A 131 18.00 -2.58 43.79
CA GLY A 131 18.09 -3.91 44.41
C GLY A 131 19.47 -4.12 45.02
N GLN A 132 20.00 -5.34 44.91
CA GLN A 132 21.41 -5.62 45.22
C GLN A 132 22.37 -4.80 44.33
N LEU A 133 21.97 -4.57 43.08
CA LEU A 133 22.59 -3.66 42.13
C LEU A 133 21.56 -2.61 41.70
N ILE A 134 22.03 -1.44 41.28
CA ILE A 134 21.18 -0.45 40.64
C ILE A 134 21.04 -0.86 39.18
N GLU A 135 19.81 -1.19 38.78
CA GLU A 135 19.48 -1.52 37.40
C GLU A 135 18.71 -0.34 36.79
N GLU A 136 19.16 0.11 35.62
CA GLU A 136 18.56 1.25 34.91
C GLU A 136 18.19 0.84 33.48
N TYR A 137 17.00 1.23 33.05
CA TYR A 137 16.62 1.11 31.64
C TYR A 137 15.78 2.30 31.18
N LEU A 138 15.83 2.55 29.88
CA LEU A 138 15.10 3.62 29.21
C LEU A 138 14.05 3.02 28.28
N LYS A 139 12.80 3.48 28.40
CA LYS A 139 11.71 3.03 27.53
C LYS A 139 10.87 4.21 27.03
N GLY A 140 10.55 4.20 25.74
CA GLY A 140 9.70 5.20 25.10
C GLY A 140 8.24 4.76 25.02
N PHE A 141 7.32 5.71 25.15
CA PHE A 141 5.88 5.52 25.02
C PHE A 141 5.31 6.59 24.10
N GLN A 142 4.39 6.20 23.22
CA GLN A 142 3.58 7.11 22.41
C GLN A 142 2.17 7.13 23.00
N VAL A 143 1.64 8.33 23.24
CA VAL A 143 0.28 8.55 23.72
C VAL A 143 -0.47 9.39 22.69
N ASP A 144 -1.62 8.92 22.25
CA ASP A 144 -2.55 9.75 21.48
C ASP A 144 -3.28 10.70 22.44
N ILE A 145 -3.14 12.01 22.23
CA ILE A 145 -3.60 13.02 23.20
C ILE A 145 -5.14 13.10 23.27
N GLU A 146 -5.84 12.74 22.19
CA GLU A 146 -7.31 12.81 22.16
C GLU A 146 -7.96 11.55 22.73
N THR A 147 -7.43 10.37 22.41
CA THR A 147 -7.99 9.08 22.84
C THR A 147 -7.40 8.58 24.16
N GLY A 148 -6.22 9.08 24.55
CA GLY A 148 -5.46 8.62 25.71
C GLY A 148 -4.82 7.24 25.54
N ALA A 149 -4.87 6.67 24.33
CA ALA A 149 -4.29 5.36 24.04
C ALA A 149 -2.76 5.41 24.12
N VAL A 150 -2.17 4.48 24.88
CA VAL A 150 -0.72 4.37 25.08
C VAL A 150 -0.19 3.17 24.29
N ILE A 151 0.89 3.38 23.54
CA ILE A 151 1.55 2.35 22.74
C ILE A 151 3.05 2.40 23.06
N PRO A 152 3.71 1.27 23.39
CA PRO A 152 5.15 1.22 23.52
C PRO A 152 5.84 1.64 22.23
N LEU A 153 6.87 2.48 22.32
CA LEU A 153 7.61 2.96 21.17
C LEU A 153 8.50 1.84 20.62
N LEU A 154 8.30 1.48 19.35
CA LEU A 154 9.15 0.49 18.65
C LEU A 154 10.22 1.16 17.78
N GLU A 155 9.96 2.38 17.33
CA GLU A 155 10.84 3.17 16.47
C GLU A 155 11.86 3.98 17.28
N SER A 156 13.01 4.27 16.69
CA SER A 156 14.01 5.14 17.34
C SER A 156 13.59 6.61 17.26
N LEU A 157 13.97 7.41 18.26
CA LEU A 157 13.74 8.86 18.26
C LEU A 157 14.27 9.53 16.98
N GLU A 158 15.42 9.06 16.49
CA GLU A 158 16.06 9.57 15.27
C GLU A 158 15.16 9.44 14.03
N GLN A 159 14.43 8.32 13.88
CA GLN A 159 13.50 8.14 12.75
C GLN A 159 12.36 9.16 12.81
N ILE A 160 11.81 9.39 14.00
CA ILE A 160 10.74 10.37 14.23
C ILE A 160 11.24 11.78 13.92
N LEU A 161 12.45 12.13 14.36
CA LEU A 161 13.03 13.47 14.14
C LEU A 161 13.41 13.72 12.68
N LEU A 162 13.83 12.70 11.93
CA LEU A 162 14.17 12.83 10.51
C LEU A 162 12.98 13.21 9.63
N GLU A 163 11.78 12.78 10.02
CA GLU A 163 10.56 12.99 9.23
C GLU A 163 9.90 14.36 9.50
N GLY A 164 10.29 15.05 10.58
CA GLY A 164 9.59 16.23 11.07
C GLY A 164 10.39 17.52 11.05
N THR A 165 9.66 18.63 11.17
CA THR A 165 10.23 19.96 11.35
C THR A 165 10.00 20.44 12.78
N THR A 166 11.02 21.05 13.38
CA THR A 166 10.92 21.60 14.73
C THR A 166 10.08 22.89 14.70
N ALA A 167 8.85 22.80 15.23
CA ALA A 167 7.91 23.91 15.26
C ALA A 167 6.99 23.79 16.48
N PRO A 168 6.60 24.90 17.13
CA PRO A 168 5.72 24.86 18.30
C PRO A 168 4.33 24.32 17.93
N VAL A 169 3.81 23.42 18.77
CA VAL A 169 2.45 22.87 18.62
C VAL A 169 1.49 23.69 19.49
N GLU A 170 0.75 24.60 18.85
CA GLU A 170 -0.21 25.47 19.53
C GLU A 170 -1.60 24.82 19.71
N GLY A 171 -2.39 25.32 20.66
CA GLY A 171 -3.80 24.95 20.86
C GLY A 171 -4.06 23.73 21.73
N LEU A 172 -3.01 23.11 22.29
CA LEU A 172 -3.14 22.04 23.28
C LEU A 172 -3.31 22.62 24.68
N THR A 173 -4.31 22.14 25.43
CA THR A 173 -4.49 22.53 26.83
C THR A 173 -3.51 21.77 27.72
N ARG A 174 -3.08 22.42 28.80
CA ARG A 174 -2.23 21.80 29.82
C ARG A 174 -2.85 20.54 30.41
N GLU A 175 -4.16 20.55 30.67
CA GLU A 175 -4.90 19.41 31.21
C GLU A 175 -4.81 18.16 30.31
N LYS A 176 -4.87 18.33 28.99
CA LYS A 176 -4.73 17.23 28.03
C LYS A 176 -3.31 16.64 28.04
N LEU A 177 -2.30 17.49 28.11
CA LEU A 177 -0.90 17.06 28.18
C LEU A 177 -0.58 16.35 29.50
N ASP A 178 -1.07 16.89 30.62
CA ASP A 178 -0.90 16.29 31.94
C ASP A 178 -1.59 14.91 32.04
N LEU A 179 -2.78 14.77 31.43
CA LEU A 179 -3.48 13.48 31.34
C LEU A 179 -2.71 12.47 30.48
N ALA A 180 -2.23 12.90 29.31
CA ALA A 180 -1.43 12.03 28.43
C ALA A 180 -0.12 11.58 29.09
N LEU A 181 0.57 12.49 29.80
CA LEU A 181 1.77 12.16 30.57
C LEU A 181 1.45 11.17 31.70
N THR A 182 0.35 11.40 32.43
CA THR A 182 -0.09 10.48 33.49
C THR A 182 -0.37 9.08 32.94
N ASN A 183 -0.99 8.97 31.75
CA ASN A 183 -1.23 7.69 31.10
C ASN A 183 0.09 6.99 30.72
N ALA A 184 1.07 7.72 30.18
CA ALA A 184 2.40 7.18 29.90
C ALA A 184 3.09 6.67 31.17
N LEU A 185 3.07 7.46 32.26
CA LEU A 185 3.68 7.08 33.54
C LEU A 185 2.99 5.87 34.17
N ASN A 186 1.67 5.76 34.10
CA ASN A 186 0.94 4.58 34.55
C ASN A 186 1.35 3.32 33.80
N GLU A 187 1.57 3.41 32.48
CA GLU A 187 2.03 2.27 31.68
C GLU A 187 3.49 1.94 31.96
N ALA A 188 4.34 2.95 32.19
CA ALA A 188 5.72 2.76 32.64
C ALA A 188 5.78 2.05 34.00
N SER A 189 4.89 2.38 34.94
CA SER A 189 4.80 1.69 36.23
C SER A 189 4.46 0.22 36.08
N LYS A 190 3.49 -0.14 35.23
CA LYS A 190 3.16 -1.56 34.98
C LYS A 190 4.32 -2.32 34.35
N ASP A 191 5.05 -1.67 33.44
CA ASP A 191 6.25 -2.23 32.82
C ASP A 191 7.37 -2.45 33.86
N ALA A 192 7.56 -1.47 34.75
CA ALA A 192 8.52 -1.56 35.84
C ALA A 192 8.18 -2.69 36.81
N ASP A 193 6.91 -2.89 37.16
CA ASP A 193 6.47 -4.02 37.99
C ASP A 193 6.84 -5.37 37.36
N GLN A 194 6.61 -5.53 36.06
CA GLN A 194 7.00 -6.74 35.32
C GLN A 194 8.51 -6.95 35.31
N PHE A 195 9.28 -5.86 35.16
CA PHE A 195 10.73 -5.89 35.21
C PHE A 195 11.24 -6.28 36.60
N VAL A 196 10.68 -5.70 37.66
CA VAL A 196 10.99 -6.04 39.06
C VAL A 196 10.70 -7.52 39.33
N ASP A 197 9.57 -8.05 38.90
CA ASP A 197 9.24 -9.46 39.05
C ASP A 197 10.26 -10.37 38.35
N LYS A 198 10.75 -9.96 37.18
CA LYS A 198 11.80 -10.67 36.45
C LYS A 198 13.12 -10.63 37.21
N ILE A 199 13.54 -9.46 37.71
CA ILE A 199 14.77 -9.31 38.50
C ILE A 199 14.67 -10.13 39.78
N LYS A 200 13.57 -10.04 40.55
CA LYS A 200 13.35 -10.87 41.75
C LYS A 200 13.51 -12.37 41.49
N LYS A 201 12.95 -12.87 40.39
CA LYS A 201 13.13 -14.28 39.98
C LYS A 201 14.59 -14.61 39.68
N GLN A 202 15.32 -13.73 39.00
CA GLN A 202 16.73 -13.92 38.71
C GLN A 202 17.58 -13.89 39.98
N THR A 203 17.35 -12.92 40.87
CA THR A 203 18.03 -12.78 42.16
C THR A 203 17.78 -14.00 43.05
N ASN A 204 16.54 -14.50 43.13
CA ASN A 204 16.21 -15.71 43.87
C ASN A 204 16.89 -16.96 43.32
N ASN A 205 16.99 -17.09 41.99
CA ASN A 205 17.72 -18.20 41.38
C ASN A 205 19.23 -18.13 41.68
N GLN A 206 19.81 -16.93 41.69
CA GLN A 206 21.22 -16.74 42.08
C GLN A 206 21.44 -17.08 43.55
N LEU A 207 20.55 -16.64 44.45
CA LEU A 207 20.58 -16.99 45.87
C LEU A 207 20.53 -18.52 46.06
N LEU A 208 19.60 -19.21 45.38
CA LEU A 208 19.49 -20.68 45.47
C LEU A 208 20.76 -21.38 44.99
N ASN A 209 21.36 -20.92 43.90
CA ASN A 209 22.63 -21.48 43.40
C ASN A 209 23.77 -21.27 44.41
N GLU A 210 23.82 -20.10 45.05
CA GLU A 210 24.84 -19.79 46.05
C GLU A 210 24.64 -20.61 47.34
N ILE A 211 23.39 -20.78 47.79
CA ILE A 211 23.04 -21.67 48.91
C ILE A 211 23.47 -23.11 48.59
N ASN A 212 23.19 -23.61 47.38
CA ASN A 212 23.61 -24.95 46.96
C ASN A 212 25.14 -25.08 46.95
N ARG A 213 25.86 -24.08 46.41
CA ARG A 213 27.33 -24.04 46.43
C ARG A 213 27.90 -24.09 47.85
N ILE A 214 27.30 -23.34 48.78
CA ILE A 214 27.68 -23.34 50.20
C ILE A 214 27.41 -24.73 50.79
N ASN A 215 26.23 -25.30 50.55
CA ASN A 215 25.87 -26.63 51.02
C ASN A 215 26.87 -27.69 50.54
N ASP A 216 27.15 -27.74 49.23
CA ASP A 216 28.08 -28.71 48.63
C ASP A 216 29.50 -28.59 49.20
N TYR A 217 29.98 -27.35 49.41
CA TYR A 217 31.29 -27.09 50.01
C TYR A 217 31.38 -27.63 51.44
N TYR A 218 30.39 -27.31 52.28
CA TYR A 218 30.38 -27.76 53.68
C TYR A 218 30.09 -29.26 53.80
N ASP A 219 29.28 -29.84 52.92
CA ASP A 219 29.05 -31.30 52.88
C ASP A 219 30.35 -32.04 52.53
N THR A 220 31.15 -31.51 51.59
CA THR A 220 32.49 -32.04 51.27
C THR A 220 33.43 -31.93 52.47
N LEU A 221 33.50 -30.76 53.13
CA LEU A 221 34.34 -30.56 54.31
C LEU A 221 33.96 -31.48 55.48
N ILE A 222 32.67 -31.67 55.72
CA ILE A 222 32.17 -32.56 56.78
C ILE A 222 32.52 -34.02 56.45
N ALA A 223 32.38 -34.45 55.19
CA ALA A 223 32.77 -35.79 54.74
C ALA A 223 34.29 -36.03 54.89
N ASP A 224 35.12 -35.06 54.48
CA ASP A 224 36.57 -35.15 54.62
C ASP A 224 37.00 -35.24 56.10
N ASN A 225 36.31 -34.51 56.99
CA ASN A 225 36.56 -34.55 58.43
C ASN A 225 36.17 -35.89 59.09
N GLN A 226 35.17 -36.59 58.52
CA GLN A 226 34.79 -37.93 58.97
C GLN A 226 35.80 -39.02 58.55
N VAL A 227 36.58 -38.77 57.50
CA VAL A 227 37.55 -39.74 56.92
C VAL A 227 38.99 -39.47 57.39
N GLY A 228 39.32 -38.23 57.78
CA GLY A 228 40.65 -37.86 58.24
C GLY A 228 41.02 -38.45 59.62
N GLU A 229 42.23 -39.03 59.74
CA GLU A 229 42.82 -39.31 61.05
C GLU A 229 43.01 -37.98 61.81
N THR A 230 42.36 -37.88 62.98
CA THR A 230 42.29 -36.69 63.83
C THR A 230 43.68 -36.18 64.22
N SER A 231 44.20 -35.24 63.42
CA SER A 231 45.57 -34.74 63.57
C SER A 231 45.66 -33.45 64.38
N LYS A 232 44.54 -32.91 64.91
CA LYS A 232 44.54 -31.68 65.71
C LYS A 232 43.50 -31.66 66.85
N GLY A 233 43.72 -32.45 67.90
CA GLY A 233 43.35 -32.13 69.30
C GLY A 233 41.89 -31.87 69.71
N ASN A 234 40.95 -31.65 68.80
CA ASN A 234 39.52 -31.52 69.06
C ASN A 234 38.79 -32.80 68.69
N GLU A 235 37.70 -33.11 69.40
CA GLU A 235 36.84 -34.22 69.02
C GLU A 235 36.13 -33.91 67.68
N PRO A 236 36.09 -34.85 66.72
CA PRO A 236 35.45 -34.67 65.41
C PRO A 236 34.03 -34.09 65.48
N LYS A 237 33.28 -34.43 66.53
CA LYS A 237 31.92 -33.92 66.74
C LYS A 237 31.88 -32.41 66.96
N THR A 238 32.84 -31.87 67.72
CA THR A 238 32.91 -30.43 68.01
C THR A 238 33.25 -29.62 66.76
N GLU A 239 34.09 -30.17 65.87
CA GLU A 239 34.44 -29.51 64.61
C GLU A 239 33.28 -29.53 63.61
N ILE A 240 32.56 -30.65 63.51
CA ILE A 240 31.33 -30.75 62.69
C ILE A 240 30.27 -29.75 63.17
N ASP A 241 30.06 -29.61 64.48
CA ASP A 241 29.09 -28.66 65.04
C ASP A 241 29.45 -27.18 64.73
N LEU A 242 30.74 -26.85 64.67
CA LEU A 242 31.20 -25.52 64.29
C LEU A 242 30.97 -25.25 62.80
N LEU A 243 31.28 -26.22 61.93
CA LEU A 243 31.04 -26.11 60.48
C LEU A 243 29.56 -25.94 60.15
N LEU A 244 28.67 -26.64 60.86
CA LEU A 244 27.21 -26.48 60.69
C LEU A 244 26.73 -25.09 61.09
N LYS A 245 27.27 -24.52 62.18
CA LYS A 245 26.93 -23.14 62.59
C LYS A 245 27.44 -22.11 61.59
N GLU A 246 28.65 -22.30 61.06
CA GLU A 246 29.23 -21.41 60.06
C GLU A 246 28.43 -21.44 58.75
N ARG A 247 28.02 -22.64 58.29
CA ARG A 247 27.12 -22.82 57.14
C ARG A 247 25.83 -22.03 57.29
N VAL A 248 25.15 -22.16 58.44
CA VAL A 248 23.90 -21.43 58.72
C VAL A 248 24.12 -19.92 58.71
N ALA A 249 25.21 -19.44 59.33
CA ALA A 249 25.53 -18.01 59.35
C ALA A 249 25.83 -17.46 57.95
N LEU A 250 26.55 -18.22 57.11
CA LEU A 250 26.87 -17.85 55.73
C LEU A 250 25.63 -17.81 54.83
N ILE A 251 24.75 -18.81 54.94
CA ILE A 251 23.47 -18.82 54.21
C ILE A 251 22.64 -17.59 54.59
N HIS A 252 22.53 -17.29 55.89
CA HIS A 252 21.79 -16.14 56.35
C HIS A 252 22.39 -14.80 55.85
N GLN A 253 23.71 -14.69 55.77
CA GLN A 253 24.37 -13.53 55.16
C GLN A 253 24.03 -13.37 53.68
N GLN A 254 23.94 -14.48 52.92
CA GLN A 254 23.50 -14.41 51.52
C GLN A 254 22.02 -14.01 51.44
N GLU A 255 21.14 -14.57 52.26
CA GLU A 255 19.73 -14.18 52.30
C GLU A 255 19.54 -12.67 52.53
N ILE A 256 20.31 -12.07 53.44
CA ILE A 256 20.31 -10.62 53.67
C ILE A 256 20.85 -9.87 52.44
N LYS A 257 21.98 -10.32 51.88
CA LYS A 257 22.63 -9.67 50.72
C LYS A 257 21.74 -9.67 49.46
N PHE A 258 20.98 -10.74 49.26
CA PHE A 258 20.08 -10.92 48.13
C PHE A 258 18.64 -10.45 48.42
N SER A 259 18.36 -9.99 49.64
CA SER A 259 17.05 -9.42 49.98
C SER A 259 16.84 -8.12 49.19
N MET A 260 15.71 -8.02 48.50
CA MET A 260 15.28 -6.78 47.84
C MET A 260 14.12 -6.20 48.64
N SER A 261 14.21 -4.92 49.00
CA SER A 261 13.05 -4.15 49.43
C SER A 261 12.12 -3.96 48.23
N ASP A 262 10.81 -4.17 48.43
CA ASP A 262 9.80 -4.01 47.38
C ASP A 262 9.61 -2.55 46.91
N SER A 263 10.35 -1.59 47.49
CA SER A 263 9.94 -0.18 47.56
C SER A 263 10.96 0.84 47.06
N GLU A 264 11.75 0.54 46.03
CA GLU A 264 12.68 1.53 45.44
C GLU A 264 12.72 1.44 43.90
N VAL A 265 11.54 1.49 43.27
CA VAL A 265 11.40 1.77 41.84
C VAL A 265 11.18 3.26 41.66
N MET A 266 12.09 3.91 40.94
CA MET A 266 11.99 5.31 40.55
C MET A 266 11.77 5.41 39.04
N ILE A 267 10.71 6.09 38.62
CA ILE A 267 10.40 6.34 37.21
C ILE A 267 10.45 7.84 36.98
N GLU A 268 11.33 8.25 36.07
CA GLU A 268 11.56 9.66 35.76
C GLU A 268 11.37 9.90 34.25
N PRO A 269 10.47 10.81 33.83
CA PRO A 269 10.41 11.23 32.44
C PRO A 269 11.66 12.05 32.13
N VAL A 270 12.49 11.56 31.19
CA VAL A 270 13.76 12.20 30.83
C VAL A 270 13.69 12.98 29.52
N ALA A 271 12.71 12.69 28.67
CA ALA A 271 12.44 13.44 27.47
C ALA A 271 10.95 13.39 27.12
N ILE A 272 10.41 14.52 26.70
CA ILE A 272 9.03 14.65 26.24
C ILE A 272 9.05 15.32 24.88
N LEU A 273 8.29 14.78 23.92
CA LEU A 273 8.16 15.33 22.58
C LEU A 273 6.68 15.37 22.21
N VAL A 274 6.16 16.57 21.97
CA VAL A 274 4.81 16.78 21.44
C VAL A 274 4.89 16.81 19.93
N VAL A 275 4.19 15.89 19.28
CA VAL A 275 4.18 15.77 17.82
C VAL A 275 2.78 16.02 17.30
N ARG A 276 2.63 17.00 16.40
CA ARG A 276 1.42 17.16 15.60
C ARG A 276 1.62 16.51 14.25
N ASN A 277 0.81 15.51 13.96
CA ASN A 277 0.76 14.87 12.65
C ASN A 277 -0.39 15.45 11.84
N ILE A 278 -0.07 16.05 10.69
CA ILE A 278 -1.01 16.58 9.70
C ILE A 278 -0.90 15.73 8.44
N VAL A 279 -1.96 14.96 8.17
CA VAL A 279 -2.05 14.12 6.98
C VAL A 279 -3.08 14.72 6.03
N GLU A 280 -2.65 15.05 4.81
CA GLU A 280 -3.55 15.48 3.75
C GLU A 280 -4.22 14.28 3.09
N HIS A 281 -5.54 14.33 2.98
CA HIS A 281 -6.38 13.35 2.30
C HIS A 281 -6.97 14.01 1.07
N ALA A 282 -6.87 13.34 -0.08
CA ALA A 282 -7.48 13.87 -1.29
C ALA A 282 -8.16 12.81 -2.14
N THR A 283 -9.12 13.26 -2.95
CA THR A 283 -9.69 12.44 -4.04
C THR A 283 -9.24 13.03 -5.37
N VAL A 284 -8.40 12.28 -6.07
CA VAL A 284 -7.88 12.62 -7.40
C VAL A 284 -8.78 12.00 -8.45
N ARG A 285 -9.34 12.84 -9.32
CA ARG A 285 -10.03 12.41 -10.54
C ARG A 285 -9.02 12.25 -11.66
N ILE A 286 -8.94 11.05 -12.20
CA ILE A 286 -8.07 10.73 -13.32
C ILE A 286 -8.95 10.62 -14.55
N ASN A 287 -8.80 11.55 -15.50
CA ASN A 287 -9.57 11.59 -16.74
C ASN A 287 -8.68 11.19 -17.92
N SER A 288 -9.07 10.15 -18.64
CA SER A 288 -8.54 9.86 -19.97
C SER A 288 -9.46 10.46 -21.04
N LYS A 289 -9.06 10.40 -22.32
CA LYS A 289 -9.97 10.73 -23.44
C LYS A 289 -11.20 9.81 -23.51
N ALA A 290 -11.11 8.61 -22.93
CA ALA A 290 -12.10 7.56 -23.06
C ALA A 290 -13.03 7.45 -21.84
N GLY A 291 -12.55 7.78 -20.64
CA GLY A 291 -13.29 7.62 -19.39
C GLY A 291 -12.62 8.35 -18.22
N TYR A 292 -13.13 8.12 -17.01
CA TYR A 292 -12.56 8.68 -15.79
C TYR A 292 -12.65 7.69 -14.63
N THR A 293 -11.77 7.82 -13.64
CA THR A 293 -11.84 7.11 -12.36
C THR A 293 -11.50 8.06 -11.21
N LEU A 294 -11.79 7.62 -9.99
CA LEU A 294 -11.49 8.33 -8.75
C LEU A 294 -10.49 7.52 -7.93
N LEU A 295 -9.39 8.15 -7.53
CA LEU A 295 -8.38 7.59 -6.66
C LEU A 295 -8.34 8.36 -5.34
N LYS A 296 -8.48 7.67 -4.23
CA LYS A 296 -8.32 8.25 -2.89
C LYS A 296 -6.85 8.12 -2.49
N ILE A 297 -6.25 9.23 -2.06
CA ILE A 297 -4.88 9.28 -1.57
C ILE A 297 -4.81 9.85 -0.16
N GLN A 298 -3.80 9.41 0.58
CA GLN A 298 -3.48 9.84 1.93
C GLN A 298 -1.97 10.07 1.97
N GLY A 299 -1.50 11.25 2.35
CA GLY A 299 -0.09 11.63 2.26
C GLY A 299 0.87 10.73 3.05
N ASP A 300 0.36 10.02 4.06
CA ASP A 300 1.11 9.10 4.92
C ASP A 300 1.16 7.66 4.36
N LYS A 301 0.52 7.39 3.21
CA LYS A 301 0.44 6.06 2.61
C LYS A 301 0.87 6.02 1.15
N PRO A 302 1.47 4.91 0.70
CA PRO A 302 1.82 4.75 -0.70
C PRO A 302 0.58 4.65 -1.58
N ILE A 303 0.70 5.07 -2.85
CA ILE A 303 -0.38 4.95 -3.82
C ILE A 303 -0.63 3.48 -4.16
N ASN A 304 -1.86 3.05 -3.90
CA ASN A 304 -2.32 1.73 -4.28
C ASN A 304 -3.05 1.77 -5.63
N VAL A 305 -2.30 1.61 -6.72
CA VAL A 305 -2.82 1.46 -8.08
C VAL A 305 -2.37 0.12 -8.63
N GLN A 306 -3.32 -0.69 -9.09
CA GLN A 306 -3.06 -2.00 -9.65
C GLN A 306 -3.97 -2.26 -10.85
N CYS A 307 -3.40 -2.77 -11.94
CA CYS A 307 -4.21 -3.24 -13.06
C CYS A 307 -4.92 -4.54 -12.71
N PRO A 308 -6.25 -4.63 -12.89
CA PRO A 308 -7.03 -5.83 -12.56
C PRO A 308 -6.79 -7.01 -13.52
N ILE A 309 -5.96 -6.84 -14.56
CA ILE A 309 -5.71 -7.84 -15.60
C ILE A 309 -4.32 -8.44 -15.44
N SER A 310 -3.30 -7.59 -15.43
CA SER A 310 -1.91 -8.03 -15.26
C SER A 310 -1.49 -8.15 -13.80
N GLY A 311 -2.25 -7.57 -12.87
CA GLY A 311 -1.82 -7.41 -11.48
C GLY A 311 -0.66 -6.42 -11.31
N SER A 312 -0.23 -5.75 -12.39
CA SER A 312 0.89 -4.81 -12.36
C SER A 312 0.54 -3.58 -11.53
N THR A 313 1.47 -3.21 -10.65
CA THR A 313 1.49 -1.91 -9.94
C THR A 313 2.35 -0.88 -10.69
N GLU A 314 3.09 -1.32 -11.71
CA GLU A 314 3.88 -0.47 -12.60
C GLU A 314 3.04 -0.06 -13.82
N GLY A 315 3.10 1.25 -14.13
CA GLY A 315 2.41 1.85 -15.27
C GLY A 315 3.16 1.69 -16.60
N PRO A 316 2.77 2.40 -17.67
CA PRO A 316 1.73 3.44 -17.70
C PRO A 316 0.30 2.86 -17.69
N PHE A 317 -0.59 3.55 -16.97
CA PHE A 317 -2.01 3.24 -16.86
C PHE A 317 -2.88 4.23 -17.66
N THR A 318 -4.05 3.74 -18.09
CA THR A 318 -5.09 4.52 -18.73
C THR A 318 -6.47 4.07 -18.23
N ILE A 319 -7.51 4.83 -18.58
CA ILE A 319 -8.90 4.54 -18.23
C ILE A 319 -9.68 4.19 -19.50
N SER A 320 -10.27 2.99 -19.51
CA SER A 320 -11.13 2.52 -20.60
C SER A 320 -12.46 3.27 -20.64
N SER A 321 -13.22 3.08 -21.73
CA SER A 321 -14.52 3.72 -21.93
C SER A 321 -15.62 3.24 -20.98
N ASP A 322 -15.39 2.16 -20.25
CA ASP A 322 -16.24 1.65 -19.16
C ASP A 322 -15.70 2.04 -17.78
N HIS A 323 -14.84 3.07 -17.70
CA HIS A 323 -14.32 3.63 -16.45
C HIS A 323 -13.44 2.65 -15.65
N VAL A 324 -12.80 1.69 -16.33
CA VAL A 324 -11.90 0.73 -15.71
C VAL A 324 -10.45 1.17 -15.90
N LEU A 325 -9.68 1.11 -14.82
CA LEU A 325 -8.24 1.33 -14.85
C LEU A 325 -7.54 0.10 -15.43
N VAL A 326 -6.66 0.31 -16.40
CA VAL A 326 -5.91 -0.77 -17.05
C VAL A 326 -4.55 -0.25 -17.51
N THR A 327 -3.53 -1.10 -17.59
CA THR A 327 -2.26 -0.73 -18.22
C THR A 327 -2.44 -0.53 -19.72
N GLU A 328 -1.72 0.41 -20.32
CA GLU A 328 -1.87 0.72 -21.75
C GLU A 328 -1.64 -0.50 -22.66
N THR A 329 -0.75 -1.41 -22.25
CA THR A 329 -0.45 -2.67 -22.96
C THR A 329 -1.61 -3.65 -23.04
N HIS A 330 -2.58 -3.56 -22.13
CA HIS A 330 -3.75 -4.43 -22.05
C HIS A 330 -5.02 -3.73 -22.56
N THR A 331 -4.87 -2.75 -23.46
CA THR A 331 -5.97 -2.03 -24.09
C THR A 331 -6.09 -2.31 -25.58
N PHE A 332 -7.31 -2.15 -26.11
CA PHE A 332 -7.55 -2.06 -27.55
C PHE A 332 -8.67 -1.06 -27.86
N VAL A 333 -8.65 -0.51 -29.08
CA VAL A 333 -9.73 0.32 -29.60
C VAL A 333 -10.64 -0.53 -30.47
N CYS A 334 -11.94 -0.61 -30.12
CA CYS A 334 -12.90 -1.38 -30.92
C CYS A 334 -13.04 -0.75 -32.31
N THR A 335 -12.87 -1.53 -33.37
CA THR A 335 -12.98 -1.03 -34.74
C THR A 335 -14.38 -0.55 -35.11
N THR A 336 -15.41 -1.11 -34.45
CA THR A 336 -16.82 -0.78 -34.65
C THR A 336 -17.26 0.51 -34.00
N CYS A 337 -17.10 0.63 -32.67
CA CYS A 337 -17.60 1.80 -31.93
C CYS A 337 -16.50 2.83 -31.58
N LYS A 338 -15.25 2.56 -31.92
CA LYS A 338 -14.07 3.41 -31.64
C LYS A 338 -13.82 3.71 -30.15
N LYS A 339 -14.47 2.98 -29.25
CA LYS A 339 -14.24 3.05 -27.80
C LYS A 339 -13.05 2.20 -27.38
N LEU A 340 -12.36 2.64 -26.31
CA LEU A 340 -11.22 1.96 -25.72
C LEU A 340 -11.71 0.93 -24.69
N PHE A 341 -11.23 -0.30 -24.78
CA PHE A 341 -11.59 -1.39 -23.86
C PHE A 341 -10.36 -2.15 -23.41
N ASP A 342 -10.54 -2.96 -22.37
CA ASP A 342 -9.55 -3.91 -21.91
C ASP A 342 -9.55 -5.21 -22.72
N ASP A 343 -8.38 -5.82 -22.86
CA ASP A 343 -8.13 -7.01 -23.68
C ASP A 343 -8.96 -8.25 -23.33
N ARG A 344 -9.49 -8.39 -22.10
CA ARG A 344 -10.44 -9.47 -21.77
C ARG A 344 -11.73 -9.40 -22.60
N LYS A 345 -12.03 -8.22 -23.17
CA LYS A 345 -13.16 -7.99 -24.08
C LYS A 345 -12.78 -8.11 -25.55
N LEU A 346 -11.51 -8.44 -25.85
CA LEU A 346 -10.98 -8.51 -27.20
C LEU A 346 -11.52 -9.75 -27.90
N ASN A 347 -12.34 -9.51 -28.92
CA ASN A 347 -12.72 -10.51 -29.89
C ASN A 347 -12.13 -10.12 -31.24
N LYS A 348 -11.45 -11.05 -31.92
CA LYS A 348 -10.84 -10.76 -33.22
C LYS A 348 -11.83 -11.09 -34.33
N CYS A 349 -11.95 -10.19 -35.31
CA CYS A 349 -12.72 -10.46 -36.51
C CYS A 349 -12.17 -11.71 -37.21
N LYS A 350 -13.05 -12.62 -37.64
CA LYS A 350 -12.67 -13.81 -38.42
C LYS A 350 -11.87 -13.46 -39.68
N VAL A 351 -12.20 -12.34 -40.32
CA VAL A 351 -11.66 -11.96 -41.64
C VAL A 351 -10.39 -11.11 -41.52
N CYS A 352 -10.48 -9.92 -40.93
CA CYS A 352 -9.34 -9.00 -40.85
C CYS A 352 -8.56 -9.09 -39.52
N THR A 353 -8.99 -9.93 -38.57
CA THR A 353 -8.44 -10.01 -37.21
C THR A 353 -8.57 -8.75 -36.36
N ASP A 354 -9.24 -7.72 -36.87
CA ASP A 354 -9.48 -6.46 -36.16
C ASP A 354 -10.17 -6.67 -34.81
N PRO A 355 -9.84 -5.83 -33.81
CA PRO A 355 -10.37 -5.93 -32.47
C PRO A 355 -11.83 -5.43 -32.36
N ILE A 356 -12.71 -6.28 -31.82
CA ILE A 356 -14.14 -6.04 -31.62
C ILE A 356 -14.47 -6.25 -30.15
N CYS A 357 -15.24 -5.32 -29.55
CA CYS A 357 -15.72 -5.50 -28.19
C CYS A 357 -16.97 -6.38 -28.14
N LEU A 358 -17.24 -7.00 -26.98
CA LEU A 358 -18.40 -7.87 -26.77
C LEU A 358 -19.75 -7.22 -27.13
N SER A 359 -19.91 -5.92 -26.91
CA SER A 359 -21.16 -5.20 -27.24
C SER A 359 -21.36 -4.91 -28.73
N CYS A 360 -20.28 -4.89 -29.51
CA CYS A 360 -20.34 -4.69 -30.97
C CYS A 360 -20.16 -6.00 -31.75
N MET A 361 -19.87 -7.10 -31.05
CA MET A 361 -19.63 -8.40 -31.66
C MET A 361 -20.89 -8.90 -32.36
N THR A 362 -20.79 -9.05 -33.68
CA THR A 362 -21.79 -9.77 -34.49
C THR A 362 -21.22 -11.13 -34.84
N LEU A 363 -22.00 -12.21 -34.67
CA LEU A 363 -21.53 -13.57 -34.93
C LEU A 363 -21.88 -14.05 -36.34
N SER A 364 -20.92 -14.69 -37.02
CA SER A 364 -21.19 -15.34 -38.31
C SER A 364 -22.24 -16.44 -38.14
N SER A 365 -23.27 -16.43 -38.98
CA SER A 365 -24.31 -17.45 -39.00
C SER A 365 -23.80 -18.85 -39.30
N VAL A 366 -22.66 -18.95 -40.00
CA VAL A 366 -22.02 -20.21 -40.42
C VAL A 366 -21.02 -20.69 -39.38
N THR A 367 -19.99 -19.89 -39.10
CA THR A 367 -18.87 -20.30 -38.23
C THR A 367 -19.04 -19.96 -36.77
N LYS A 368 -20.03 -19.14 -36.41
CA LYS A 368 -20.25 -18.61 -35.06
C LYS A 368 -19.09 -17.77 -34.51
N LEU A 369 -18.15 -17.36 -35.36
CA LEU A 369 -17.02 -16.49 -34.99
C LEU A 369 -17.38 -15.00 -35.15
N PRO A 370 -16.70 -14.09 -34.42
CA PRO A 370 -16.92 -12.64 -34.48
C PRO A 370 -16.65 -12.04 -35.86
N LEU A 371 -17.48 -11.08 -36.28
CA LEU A 371 -17.30 -10.27 -37.49
C LEU A 371 -17.35 -8.79 -37.14
N CYS A 372 -16.43 -8.01 -37.72
CA CYS A 372 -16.49 -6.56 -37.62
C CYS A 372 -17.50 -6.03 -38.64
N ASN A 373 -17.88 -4.77 -38.44
CA ASN A 373 -18.89 -4.06 -39.21
C ASN A 373 -18.54 -3.81 -40.68
N SER A 374 -17.27 -3.93 -41.07
CA SER A 374 -16.89 -3.92 -42.49
C SER A 374 -16.97 -5.30 -43.16
N HIS A 375 -17.09 -6.39 -42.39
CA HIS A 375 -17.00 -7.77 -42.90
C HIS A 375 -18.24 -8.61 -42.61
N TYR A 376 -19.35 -8.01 -42.18
CA TYR A 376 -20.63 -8.69 -42.13
C TYR A 376 -21.57 -8.22 -43.23
N ILE A 377 -22.27 -9.18 -43.83
CA ILE A 377 -23.41 -8.95 -44.72
C ILE A 377 -24.56 -9.82 -44.19
N ASN A 378 -25.79 -9.30 -44.21
CA ASN A 378 -26.94 -10.04 -43.73
C ASN A 378 -27.44 -11.02 -44.80
N CYS A 379 -27.61 -12.29 -44.45
CA CYS A 379 -28.23 -13.25 -45.33
C CYS A 379 -29.70 -12.90 -45.56
N ASN A 380 -30.10 -12.77 -46.83
CA ASN A 380 -31.48 -12.42 -47.22
C ASN A 380 -32.56 -13.45 -46.80
N ILE A 381 -32.20 -14.59 -46.19
CA ILE A 381 -33.15 -15.60 -45.68
C ILE A 381 -33.21 -15.59 -44.16
N CYS A 382 -32.10 -15.84 -43.48
CA CYS A 382 -32.10 -15.93 -42.01
C CYS A 382 -31.88 -14.59 -41.31
N LEU A 383 -31.50 -13.55 -42.06
CA LEU A 383 -31.18 -12.20 -41.56
C LEU A 383 -30.03 -12.15 -40.56
N GLN A 384 -29.30 -13.25 -40.44
CA GLN A 384 -28.09 -13.33 -39.64
C GLN A 384 -26.90 -12.89 -40.50
N ALA A 385 -25.93 -12.26 -39.85
CA ALA A 385 -24.66 -11.87 -40.45
C ALA A 385 -23.90 -13.08 -41.00
N CYS A 386 -23.18 -12.91 -42.10
CA CYS A 386 -22.21 -13.86 -42.63
C CYS A 386 -20.99 -13.12 -43.18
N ALA A 387 -19.82 -13.76 -43.07
CA ALA A 387 -18.60 -13.29 -43.72
C ALA A 387 -18.72 -13.47 -45.24
N GLU A 388 -17.98 -12.68 -46.01
CA GLU A 388 -17.96 -12.75 -47.48
C GLU A 388 -17.58 -14.15 -48.01
N GLU A 389 -16.55 -14.77 -47.43
CA GLU A 389 -16.12 -16.14 -47.72
C GLU A 389 -17.14 -17.23 -47.34
N ASP A 390 -18.10 -16.91 -46.46
CA ASP A 390 -19.16 -17.83 -46.04
C ASP A 390 -20.42 -17.68 -46.95
N GLN A 391 -20.37 -16.82 -47.97
CA GLN A 391 -21.46 -16.57 -48.91
C GLN A 391 -21.50 -17.59 -50.05
N HIS A 392 -22.73 -17.93 -50.46
CA HIS A 392 -23.03 -18.82 -51.57
C HIS A 392 -24.02 -18.12 -52.50
N LEU A 393 -23.62 -17.97 -53.77
CA LEU A 393 -24.45 -17.38 -54.81
C LEU A 393 -25.57 -18.35 -55.21
N CYS A 394 -26.81 -17.87 -55.23
CA CYS A 394 -27.91 -18.63 -55.82
C CYS A 394 -27.87 -18.52 -57.34
N THR A 395 -27.80 -19.66 -58.04
CA THR A 395 -27.78 -19.74 -59.50
C THR A 395 -29.03 -19.18 -60.19
N ASN A 396 -30.15 -19.07 -59.48
CA ASN A 396 -31.43 -18.64 -60.08
C ASN A 396 -31.73 -17.15 -59.91
N CYS A 397 -31.37 -16.56 -58.77
CA CYS A 397 -31.60 -15.14 -58.49
C CYS A 397 -30.30 -14.33 -58.42
N ASN A 398 -29.12 -14.95 -58.57
CA ASN A 398 -27.80 -14.30 -58.48
C ASN A 398 -27.60 -13.46 -57.21
N GLN A 399 -28.28 -13.82 -56.12
CA GLN A 399 -28.13 -13.18 -54.82
C GLN A 399 -27.28 -14.04 -53.88
N PHE A 400 -26.53 -13.38 -53.00
CA PHE A 400 -25.73 -14.05 -51.98
C PHE A 400 -26.58 -14.45 -50.78
N TYR A 401 -26.34 -15.67 -50.29
CA TYR A 401 -26.94 -16.22 -49.08
C TYR A 401 -25.85 -16.89 -48.24
N CYS A 402 -26.05 -17.03 -46.94
CA CYS A 402 -25.10 -17.82 -46.15
C CYS A 402 -25.16 -19.31 -46.56
N ARG A 403 -24.02 -20.00 -46.49
CA ARG A 403 -23.89 -21.42 -46.86
C ARG A 403 -24.95 -22.33 -46.22
N ASN A 404 -25.32 -22.07 -44.97
CA ASN A 404 -26.37 -22.83 -44.27
C ASN A 404 -27.77 -22.65 -44.88
N CYS A 405 -28.06 -21.46 -45.44
CA CYS A 405 -29.33 -21.20 -46.10
C CYS A 405 -29.33 -21.62 -47.58
N ASN A 406 -28.18 -21.77 -48.22
CA ASN A 406 -28.07 -22.13 -49.65
C ASN A 406 -27.00 -23.23 -49.86
N PRO A 407 -27.24 -24.47 -49.40
CA PRO A 407 -26.25 -25.54 -49.50
C PRO A 407 -26.06 -26.07 -50.94
N ASP A 408 -27.10 -26.02 -51.78
CA ASP A 408 -27.13 -26.67 -53.11
C ASP A 408 -27.11 -25.67 -54.28
N ASN A 409 -26.51 -24.49 -54.12
CA ASN A 409 -26.47 -23.41 -55.13
C ASN A 409 -27.85 -22.89 -55.60
N LEU A 410 -28.95 -23.34 -55.00
CA LEU A 410 -30.32 -22.87 -55.25
C LEU A 410 -30.97 -22.52 -53.91
N CYS A 411 -31.26 -21.23 -53.70
CA CYS A 411 -31.76 -20.76 -52.42
C CYS A 411 -33.18 -21.29 -52.14
N PRO A 412 -33.57 -21.49 -50.87
CA PRO A 412 -34.89 -21.94 -50.48
C PRO A 412 -36.03 -21.10 -51.06
N LEU A 413 -35.84 -19.78 -51.18
CA LEU A 413 -36.83 -18.92 -51.80
C LEU A 413 -37.03 -19.34 -53.26
N CYS A 414 -35.95 -19.50 -54.05
CA CYS A 414 -36.01 -19.98 -55.43
C CYS A 414 -36.53 -21.42 -55.57
N LYS A 415 -36.20 -22.32 -54.63
CA LYS A 415 -36.74 -23.68 -54.60
C LYS A 415 -38.25 -23.71 -54.38
N SER A 416 -38.78 -22.74 -53.64
CA SER A 416 -40.20 -22.64 -53.26
C SER A 416 -41.02 -21.70 -54.16
N ILE A 417 -40.45 -21.18 -55.25
CA ILE A 417 -41.19 -20.34 -56.19
C ILE A 417 -42.27 -21.19 -56.86
N ALA A 418 -43.52 -20.75 -56.70
CA ALA A 418 -44.68 -21.35 -57.33
C ALA A 418 -45.46 -20.31 -58.14
N PRO A 419 -46.06 -20.70 -59.28
CA PRO A 419 -46.92 -19.79 -60.05
C PRO A 419 -48.16 -19.41 -59.24
N ILE A 420 -48.58 -18.15 -59.34
CA ILE A 420 -49.80 -17.66 -58.71
C ILE A 420 -50.92 -17.45 -59.74
N SER A 421 -52.13 -17.85 -59.38
CA SER A 421 -53.32 -17.69 -60.22
C SER A 421 -54.02 -16.35 -60.04
N VAL A 422 -53.84 -15.67 -58.89
CA VAL A 422 -54.49 -14.39 -58.55
C VAL A 422 -53.52 -13.48 -57.79
N ILE A 423 -53.56 -12.17 -58.09
CA ILE A 423 -52.78 -11.16 -57.36
C ILE A 423 -53.41 -10.93 -55.98
N THR A 424 -52.72 -11.33 -54.92
CA THR A 424 -53.18 -11.13 -53.53
C THR A 424 -52.87 -9.70 -53.04
N PRO A 425 -53.53 -9.21 -51.97
CA PRO A 425 -53.25 -7.89 -51.38
C PRO A 425 -51.79 -7.69 -50.92
N ILE A 426 -51.09 -8.78 -50.60
CA ILE A 426 -49.67 -8.76 -50.24
C ILE A 426 -48.82 -8.51 -51.48
N ILE A 427 -49.07 -9.23 -52.58
CA ILE A 427 -48.36 -9.03 -53.84
C ILE A 427 -48.63 -7.64 -54.41
N GLN A 428 -49.86 -7.14 -54.28
CA GLN A 428 -50.20 -5.78 -54.69
C GLN A 428 -49.42 -4.72 -53.89
N ARG A 429 -49.15 -4.97 -52.61
CA ARG A 429 -48.27 -4.12 -51.79
C ARG A 429 -46.82 -4.17 -52.27
N VAL A 430 -46.30 -5.37 -52.58
CA VAL A 430 -44.94 -5.51 -53.15
C VAL A 430 -44.81 -4.76 -54.47
N LEU A 431 -45.77 -4.94 -55.39
CA LEU A 431 -45.79 -4.28 -56.70
C LEU A 431 -45.86 -2.75 -56.59
N LYS A 432 -46.62 -2.22 -55.62
CA LYS A 432 -46.68 -0.77 -55.35
C LYS A 432 -45.39 -0.21 -54.76
N ALA A 433 -44.60 -1.05 -54.07
CA ALA A 433 -43.33 -0.65 -53.50
C ALA A 433 -42.19 -0.62 -54.55
N ILE A 434 -42.42 -1.10 -55.78
CA ILE A 434 -41.44 -1.06 -56.86
C ILE A 434 -41.26 0.39 -57.33
N PRO A 435 -40.03 0.95 -57.30
CA PRO A 435 -39.79 2.35 -57.67
C PRO A 435 -40.22 2.69 -59.11
N THR A 436 -40.03 1.74 -60.02
CA THR A 436 -40.42 1.82 -61.43
C THR A 436 -41.55 0.83 -61.71
N PRO A 437 -42.69 1.24 -62.30
CA PRO A 437 -43.78 0.31 -62.56
C PRO A 437 -43.41 -0.69 -63.66
N ILE A 438 -42.99 -1.90 -63.26
CA ILE A 438 -42.70 -3.01 -64.17
C ILE A 438 -43.97 -3.85 -64.35
N LYS A 439 -44.35 -4.15 -65.60
CA LYS A 439 -45.51 -4.98 -65.92
C LYS A 439 -45.05 -6.36 -66.37
N SER A 440 -45.65 -7.39 -65.77
CA SER A 440 -45.44 -8.79 -66.17
C SER A 440 -46.76 -9.49 -66.43
N LYS A 441 -46.75 -10.46 -67.35
CA LYS A 441 -47.94 -11.25 -67.72
C LYS A 441 -48.21 -12.37 -66.73
N ARG A 442 -47.17 -12.93 -66.12
CA ARG A 442 -47.27 -13.99 -65.11
C ARG A 442 -46.39 -13.66 -63.91
N PHE A 443 -46.81 -14.12 -62.75
CA PHE A 443 -46.07 -13.95 -61.52
C PHE A 443 -45.84 -15.31 -60.88
N GLU A 444 -44.66 -15.46 -60.30
CA GLU A 444 -44.35 -16.57 -59.42
C GLU A 444 -43.91 -15.99 -58.08
N TYR A 445 -44.25 -16.71 -57.01
CA TYR A 445 -44.18 -16.22 -55.66
C TYR A 445 -43.53 -17.27 -54.76
N ALA A 446 -42.67 -16.81 -53.87
CA ALA A 446 -42.22 -17.58 -52.72
C ALA A 446 -42.22 -16.70 -51.48
N GLU A 447 -42.53 -17.29 -50.33
CA GLU A 447 -42.49 -16.63 -49.05
C GLU A 447 -41.72 -17.48 -48.05
N LYS A 448 -40.78 -16.86 -47.33
CA LYS A 448 -40.08 -17.51 -46.23
C LYS A 448 -39.76 -16.50 -45.14
N GLY A 449 -40.27 -16.73 -43.93
CA GLY A 449 -40.11 -15.82 -42.80
C GLY A 449 -40.69 -14.43 -43.13
N ASN A 450 -39.89 -13.38 -42.97
CA ASN A 450 -40.29 -11.99 -43.29
C ASN A 450 -40.05 -11.59 -44.75
N ARG A 451 -39.63 -12.53 -45.61
CA ARG A 451 -39.18 -12.23 -46.96
C ARG A 451 -40.11 -12.80 -47.99
N ILE A 452 -40.47 -11.96 -48.96
CA ILE A 452 -41.24 -12.34 -50.14
C ILE A 452 -40.34 -12.21 -51.35
N VAL A 453 -40.32 -13.24 -52.19
CA VAL A 453 -39.74 -13.16 -53.53
C VAL A 453 -40.88 -13.17 -54.53
N LEU A 454 -40.90 -12.15 -55.38
CA LEU A 454 -41.82 -12.04 -56.50
C LEU A 454 -41.00 -12.06 -57.78
N LEU A 455 -41.26 -13.05 -58.63
CA LEU A 455 -40.65 -13.19 -59.95
C LEU A 455 -41.70 -12.86 -61.02
N GLY A 456 -41.45 -11.82 -61.81
CA GLY A 456 -42.22 -11.51 -63.01
C GLY A 456 -41.68 -12.30 -64.21
N LYS A 457 -42.56 -13.00 -64.93
CA LYS A 457 -42.25 -13.69 -66.18
C LYS A 457 -43.08 -13.15 -67.36
N GLY A 458 -42.39 -12.87 -68.45
CA GLY A 458 -42.96 -12.65 -69.78
C GLY A 458 -43.35 -13.97 -70.45
N LEU A 459 -43.56 -13.95 -71.77
CA LEU A 459 -43.96 -15.14 -72.55
C LEU A 459 -42.88 -16.24 -72.61
N LEU A 460 -41.60 -15.86 -72.61
CA LEU A 460 -40.47 -16.79 -72.78
C LEU A 460 -39.31 -16.56 -71.78
N PHE A 461 -39.28 -15.43 -71.07
CA PHE A 461 -38.15 -15.03 -70.23
C PHE A 461 -38.60 -14.44 -68.89
N LYS A 462 -37.69 -14.43 -67.91
CA LYS A 462 -37.86 -13.65 -66.67
C LYS A 462 -37.75 -12.17 -67.02
N GLU A 463 -38.60 -11.34 -66.43
CA GLU A 463 -38.57 -9.88 -66.62
C GLU A 463 -37.97 -9.18 -65.39
N PHE A 464 -38.32 -9.63 -64.18
CA PHE A 464 -37.72 -9.10 -62.96
C PHE A 464 -37.85 -10.08 -61.79
N LEU A 465 -36.99 -9.92 -60.78
CA LEU A 465 -37.09 -10.55 -59.46
C LEU A 465 -37.00 -9.47 -58.38
N VAL A 466 -37.92 -9.50 -57.43
CA VAL A 466 -37.96 -8.59 -56.28
C VAL A 466 -37.89 -9.40 -54.99
N ILE A 467 -37.04 -8.96 -54.05
CA ILE A 467 -37.05 -9.41 -52.66
C ILE A 467 -37.61 -8.29 -51.79
N TYR A 468 -38.73 -8.57 -51.12
CA TYR A 468 -39.45 -7.61 -50.27
C TYR A 468 -39.34 -8.00 -48.80
N ASP A 469 -39.09 -7.02 -47.93
CA ASP A 469 -39.20 -7.17 -46.48
C ASP A 469 -40.62 -6.85 -46.01
N LYS A 470 -41.31 -7.85 -45.45
CA LYS A 470 -42.64 -7.66 -44.85
C LYS A 470 -42.64 -6.79 -43.61
N LYS A 471 -41.53 -6.73 -42.86
CA LYS A 471 -41.45 -6.02 -41.58
C LYS A 471 -41.17 -4.53 -41.80
N GLU A 472 -40.15 -4.23 -42.60
CA GLU A 472 -39.76 -2.86 -42.93
C GLU A 472 -40.58 -2.26 -44.08
N HIS A 473 -41.48 -3.06 -44.67
CA HIS A 473 -42.36 -2.70 -45.78
C HIS A 473 -41.64 -2.15 -47.03
N CYS A 474 -40.38 -2.53 -47.26
CA CYS A 474 -39.55 -2.02 -48.33
C CYS A 474 -39.03 -3.13 -49.26
N ILE A 475 -38.66 -2.74 -50.48
CA ILE A 475 -37.89 -3.61 -51.38
C ILE A 475 -36.44 -3.59 -50.91
N VAL A 476 -35.90 -4.78 -50.67
CA VAL A 476 -34.50 -4.95 -50.28
C VAL A 476 -33.61 -5.22 -51.46
N GLU A 477 -34.15 -5.85 -52.51
CA GLU A 477 -33.41 -6.07 -53.75
C GLU A 477 -34.38 -6.12 -54.93
N ILE A 478 -34.00 -5.51 -56.04
CA ILE A 478 -34.67 -5.65 -57.32
C ILE A 478 -33.66 -5.94 -58.42
N GLN A 479 -33.92 -6.99 -59.19
CA GLN A 479 -33.13 -7.35 -60.36
C GLN A 479 -34.04 -7.39 -61.58
N GLU A 480 -33.75 -6.55 -62.56
CA GLU A 480 -34.40 -6.57 -63.86
C GLU A 480 -33.61 -7.46 -64.82
N PHE A 481 -34.32 -8.30 -65.59
CA PHE A 481 -33.73 -9.18 -66.59
C PHE A 481 -34.10 -8.64 -67.98
N GLY A 482 -33.12 -8.13 -68.71
CA GLY A 482 -33.32 -7.67 -70.09
C GLY A 482 -33.42 -8.84 -71.08
N MET A 483 -34.17 -8.66 -72.18
CA MET A 483 -34.26 -9.62 -73.29
C MET A 483 -32.91 -9.87 -74.02
N PHE A 484 -31.88 -9.07 -73.75
CA PHE A 484 -30.52 -9.23 -74.27
C PHE A 484 -29.48 -8.73 -73.24
N ASN A 485 -28.97 -9.60 -72.39
CA ASN A 485 -27.77 -9.30 -71.60
C ASN A 485 -26.54 -9.25 -72.52
N LYS A 486 -26.26 -8.11 -73.14
CA LYS A 486 -24.87 -7.77 -73.48
C LYS A 486 -24.14 -7.57 -72.15
N LYS A 487 -23.17 -8.43 -71.85
CA LYS A 487 -22.09 -8.09 -70.91
C LYS A 487 -21.58 -6.70 -71.28
N LYS A 488 -21.61 -5.76 -70.33
CA LYS A 488 -20.60 -4.72 -70.28
C LYS A 488 -19.55 -5.17 -69.28
#